data_AF-A0AAV7UXM0-F1
#
_entry.id   AF-A0AAV7UXM0-F1
#
_cell.length_a   1.000
_cell.length_b   1.000
_cell.length_c   1.000
_cell.angle_alpha   90.00
_cell.angle_beta   90.00
_cell.angle_gamma   90.00
#
_symmetry.space_group_name_H-M   'P 1'
#
loop_
_entity.id
_entity.type
_entity.pdbx_description
1 polymer ?
#
loop_
_entity_poly.entity_id
_entity_poly.type
_entity_poly.pdbx_seq_one_letter_code
_entity_poly.pdbx_strand_id
1 'polypeptide(L)'
;MQVVSVFCADRRSIQELEKTCIEFGKVSGAKINSAKSETLLLGHWTPTKDPLPFPIKQDFLKILVVWFGGEGAVEKSWEERLAKTKKKLGLWSLRKLTIEGKSLVLRIETLTVLQYVEQVRPEQPRTVKAITRMIFYFIWNSKMDRVKREVMFKTHDRGGKGVADIASILRGTFVCHCVRNTLRSEDESHVGFLMARFFLLPT
;
A
#
# COMPACT_ATOMS: atom_id res chain seq x y z
N MET A 1 -17.20 5.25 12.09
CA MET A 1 -16.31 6.35 11.63
C MET A 1 -15.98 6.10 10.18
N GLN A 2 -16.42 6.96 9.27
CA GLN A 2 -16.17 6.82 7.83
C GLN A 2 -15.00 7.72 7.44
N VAL A 3 -14.22 7.28 6.45
CA VAL A 3 -13.18 8.08 5.81
C VAL A 3 -13.61 8.28 4.37
N VAL A 4 -13.69 9.54 3.94
CA VAL A 4 -14.07 9.93 2.59
C VAL A 4 -12.94 10.78 2.02
N SER A 5 -12.54 10.49 0.78
CA SER A 5 -11.56 11.27 0.04
C SER A 5 -12.25 11.81 -1.21
N VAL A 6 -12.16 13.12 -1.42
CA VAL A 6 -12.82 13.80 -2.54
C VAL A 6 -11.76 14.52 -3.35
N PHE A 7 -11.83 14.39 -4.68
CA PHE A 7 -11.00 15.14 -5.61
C PHE A 7 -11.78 16.35 -6.09
N CYS A 8 -11.23 17.55 -5.90
CA CYS A 8 -11.83 18.80 -6.34
C CYS A 8 -10.94 19.42 -7.42
N ALA A 9 -11.54 19.82 -8.55
CA ALA A 9 -10.82 20.42 -9.67
C ALA A 9 -10.50 21.91 -9.42
N ASP A 10 -11.36 22.59 -8.67
CA ASP A 10 -11.32 24.03 -8.47
C ASP A 10 -11.80 24.40 -7.06
N ARG A 11 -11.62 25.68 -6.71
CA ARG A 11 -11.97 26.18 -5.38
C ARG A 11 -13.48 26.25 -5.11
N ARG A 12 -14.32 26.49 -6.13
CA ARG A 12 -15.78 26.51 -5.96
C ARG A 12 -16.26 25.11 -5.59
N SER A 13 -15.68 24.08 -6.19
CA SER A 13 -15.93 22.68 -5.84
C SER A 13 -15.61 22.39 -4.36
N ILE A 14 -14.53 22.96 -3.81
CA ILE A 14 -14.17 22.79 -2.38
C ILE A 14 -15.18 23.48 -1.46
N GLN A 15 -15.63 24.69 -1.81
CA GLN A 15 -16.62 25.43 -1.04
C GLN A 15 -17.98 24.73 -1.05
N GLU A 16 -18.40 24.22 -2.20
CA GLU A 16 -19.66 23.48 -2.32
C GLU A 16 -19.60 22.15 -1.56
N LEU A 17 -18.44 21.48 -1.55
CA LEU A 17 -18.22 20.29 -0.73
C LEU A 17 -18.40 20.59 0.76
N GLU A 18 -17.82 21.69 1.26
CA GLU A 18 -17.97 22.09 2.66
C GLU A 18 -19.43 22.35 3.01
N LYS A 19 -20.14 23.12 2.17
CA LYS A 19 -21.56 23.41 2.34
C LYS A 19 -22.41 22.14 2.32
N THR A 20 -22.18 21.26 1.36
CA THR A 20 -22.88 19.97 1.23
C THR A 20 -22.65 19.10 2.47
N CYS A 21 -21.42 19.04 2.98
CA CYS A 21 -21.13 18.28 4.19
C CYS A 21 -21.85 18.85 5.42
N ILE A 22 -21.95 20.18 5.53
CA ILE A 22 -22.70 20.85 6.62
C ILE A 22 -24.19 20.54 6.51
N GLU A 23 -24.78 20.65 5.33
CA GLU A 23 -26.20 20.35 5.10
C GLU A 23 -26.52 18.88 5.35
N PHE A 24 -25.68 17.97 4.84
CA PHE A 24 -25.79 16.53 5.13
C PHE A 24 -25.66 16.24 6.62
N GLY A 25 -24.76 16.95 7.32
CA GLY A 25 -24.57 16.83 8.76
C GLY A 25 -25.81 17.22 9.56
N LYS A 26 -26.60 18.22 9.11
CA LYS A 26 -27.86 18.62 9.74
C LYS A 26 -28.92 17.50 9.70
N VAL A 27 -28.96 16.73 8.62
CA VAL A 27 -29.95 15.66 8.43
C VAL A 27 -29.49 14.34 9.07
N SER A 28 -28.22 13.98 8.88
CA SER A 28 -27.66 12.69 9.34
C SER A 28 -27.16 12.71 10.78
N GLY A 29 -26.94 13.89 11.37
CA GLY A 29 -26.22 14.06 12.63
C GLY A 29 -24.70 13.83 12.52
N ALA A 30 -24.17 13.58 11.31
CA ALA A 30 -22.75 13.41 11.09
C ALA A 30 -22.00 14.76 11.21
N LYS A 31 -20.78 14.73 11.74
CA LYS A 31 -19.93 15.92 11.87
C LYS A 31 -18.56 15.66 11.26
N ILE A 32 -18.09 16.59 10.43
CA ILE A 32 -16.73 16.57 9.90
C ILE A 32 -15.75 16.69 11.06
N ASN A 33 -14.71 15.85 11.05
CA ASN A 33 -13.61 15.95 11.99
C ASN A 33 -12.49 16.80 11.39
N SER A 34 -12.57 18.13 11.57
CA SER A 34 -11.58 19.07 11.03
C SER A 34 -10.15 18.82 11.51
N ALA A 35 -9.97 18.16 12.66
CA ALA A 35 -8.64 17.78 13.16
C ALA A 35 -8.01 16.60 12.41
N LYS A 36 -8.82 15.83 11.67
CA LYS A 36 -8.38 14.70 10.83
C LYS A 36 -8.53 14.95 9.33
N SER A 37 -9.29 15.97 8.93
CA SER A 37 -9.42 16.39 7.55
C SER A 37 -8.17 17.15 7.11
N GLU A 38 -7.61 16.75 5.97
CA GLU A 38 -6.39 17.31 5.42
C GLU A 38 -6.58 17.54 3.91
N THR A 39 -5.90 18.54 3.36
CA THR A 39 -5.90 18.86 1.93
C THR A 39 -4.51 18.63 1.35
N LEU A 40 -4.43 17.99 0.19
CA LEU A 40 -3.21 17.89 -0.61
C LEU A 40 -3.46 18.57 -1.95
N LEU A 41 -2.59 19.53 -2.31
CA LEU A 41 -2.65 20.19 -3.60
C LEU A 41 -1.90 19.35 -4.64
N LEU A 42 -2.55 19.05 -5.77
CA LEU A 42 -1.99 18.20 -6.82
C LEU A 42 -1.71 19.04 -8.07
N GLY A 43 -0.48 19.01 -8.57
CA GLY A 43 -0.05 19.79 -9.75
C GLY A 43 0.28 21.24 -9.41
N HIS A 44 0.16 22.12 -10.40
CA HIS A 44 0.56 23.53 -10.30
C HIS A 44 -0.55 24.38 -9.67
N TRP A 45 -0.81 24.19 -8.37
CA TRP A 45 -1.64 25.11 -7.60
C TRP A 45 -0.79 26.23 -7.03
N THR A 46 -1.15 27.48 -7.32
CA THR A 46 -0.58 28.63 -6.62
C THR A 46 -1.15 28.68 -5.20
N PRO A 47 -0.33 28.73 -4.15
CA PRO A 47 -0.80 29.00 -2.80
C PRO A 47 -1.50 30.37 -2.79
N THR A 48 -2.82 30.38 -2.78
CA THR A 48 -3.61 31.62 -2.73
C THR A 48 -3.57 32.19 -1.31
N LYS A 49 -3.73 33.52 -1.19
CA LYS A 49 -3.80 34.24 0.09
C LYS A 49 -4.98 33.82 0.98
N ASP A 50 -5.99 33.19 0.40
CA ASP A 50 -7.19 32.81 1.12
C ASP A 50 -7.09 31.40 1.73
N PRO A 51 -7.53 31.21 2.98
CA PRO A 51 -7.49 29.93 3.65
C PRO A 51 -8.46 28.92 3.02
N LEU A 52 -7.98 27.69 2.82
CA LEU A 52 -8.83 26.52 2.53
C LEU A 52 -9.49 26.00 3.82
N PRO A 53 -10.63 25.29 3.74
CA PRO A 53 -11.37 24.84 4.93
C PRO A 53 -10.62 23.80 5.77
N PHE A 54 -9.64 23.10 5.18
CA PHE A 54 -8.82 22.12 5.89
C PHE A 54 -7.32 22.40 5.71
N PRO A 55 -6.48 22.06 6.70
CA PRO A 55 -5.04 22.27 6.65
C PRO A 55 -4.39 21.65 5.41
N ILE A 56 -3.52 22.41 4.76
CA ILE A 56 -2.78 21.97 3.57
C ILE A 56 -1.54 21.19 4.01
N LYS A 57 -1.37 19.98 3.48
CA LYS A 57 -0.13 19.21 3.54
C LYS A 57 0.71 19.52 2.30
N GLN A 58 1.97 19.87 2.52
CA GLN A 58 2.90 20.22 1.44
C GLN A 58 3.49 18.99 0.74
N ASP A 59 3.79 17.92 1.50
CA ASP A 59 4.53 16.78 0.95
C ASP A 59 3.61 15.63 0.51
N PHE A 60 2.89 15.03 1.46
CA PHE A 60 2.08 13.84 1.22
C PHE A 60 0.92 13.70 2.22
N LEU A 61 -0.11 12.99 1.81
CA LEU A 61 -1.32 12.69 2.57
C LEU A 61 -1.58 11.17 2.57
N LYS A 62 -2.12 10.66 3.68
CA LYS A 62 -2.38 9.22 3.84
C LYS A 62 -3.84 8.86 3.54
N ILE A 63 -4.07 8.05 2.51
CA ILE A 63 -5.38 7.52 2.12
C ILE A 63 -5.37 6.00 2.25
N LEU A 64 -6.29 5.44 3.02
CA LEU A 64 -6.44 3.99 3.22
C LEU A 64 -5.12 3.26 3.51
N VAL A 65 -4.26 3.87 4.34
CA VAL A 65 -2.92 3.38 4.75
C VAL A 65 -1.79 3.68 3.75
N VAL A 66 -2.06 4.13 2.53
CA VAL A 66 -1.05 4.51 1.53
C VAL A 66 -0.82 6.01 1.53
N TRP A 67 0.45 6.43 1.45
CA TRP A 67 0.81 7.84 1.30
C TRP A 67 0.83 8.22 -0.18
N PHE A 68 0.20 9.34 -0.50
CA PHE A 68 0.09 9.92 -1.83
C PHE A 68 0.63 11.35 -1.81
N GLY A 69 1.19 11.83 -2.92
CA GLY A 69 1.69 13.19 -3.06
C GLY A 69 3.07 13.25 -3.70
N GLY A 70 3.91 14.14 -3.18
CA GLY A 70 5.25 14.43 -3.66
C GLY A 70 6.25 13.30 -3.46
N GLU A 71 7.52 13.63 -3.68
CA GLU A 71 8.64 12.71 -3.57
C GLU A 71 8.73 12.09 -2.16
N GLY A 72 9.06 10.79 -2.07
CA GLY A 72 9.17 10.08 -0.79
C GLY A 72 7.87 9.44 -0.28
N ALA A 73 6.70 9.73 -0.88
CA ALA A 73 5.43 9.14 -0.45
C ALA A 73 5.41 7.59 -0.60
N VAL A 74 6.06 7.07 -1.63
CA VAL A 74 6.15 5.63 -1.90
C VAL A 74 7.07 4.96 -0.88
N GLU A 75 8.23 5.55 -0.62
CA GLU A 75 9.23 5.10 0.34
C GLU A 75 8.61 5.06 1.74
N LYS A 76 8.01 6.17 2.18
CA LYS A 76 7.31 6.27 3.46
C LYS A 76 6.20 5.23 3.57
N SER A 77 5.50 4.97 2.47
CA SER A 77 4.51 3.90 2.43
C SER A 77 5.13 2.56 2.78
N TRP A 78 6.13 2.12 2.02
CA TRP A 78 6.80 0.85 2.24
C TRP A 78 7.46 0.74 3.62
N GLU A 79 8.09 1.81 4.11
CA GLU A 79 8.71 1.86 5.43
C GLU A 79 7.73 1.55 6.56
N GLU A 80 6.54 2.16 6.55
CA GLU A 80 5.53 1.88 7.58
C GLU A 80 5.05 0.42 7.56
N ARG A 81 4.94 -0.20 6.38
CA ARG A 81 4.54 -1.61 6.28
C ARG A 81 5.66 -2.54 6.68
N LEU A 82 6.89 -2.20 6.35
CA LEU A 82 8.07 -2.90 6.83
C LEU A 82 8.13 -2.88 8.35
N ALA A 83 7.95 -1.73 8.98
CA ALA A 83 7.93 -1.58 10.43
C ALA A 83 6.80 -2.42 11.07
N LYS A 84 5.59 -2.37 10.50
CA LYS A 84 4.45 -3.16 10.97
C LYS A 84 4.69 -4.67 10.85
N THR A 85 5.24 -5.11 9.71
CA THR A 85 5.57 -6.51 9.46
C THR A 85 6.66 -6.98 10.42
N LYS A 86 7.72 -6.19 10.62
CA LYS A 86 8.80 -6.46 11.58
C LYS A 86 8.26 -6.63 12.99
N LYS A 87 7.36 -5.75 13.43
CA LYS A 87 6.72 -5.84 14.75
C LYS A 87 5.92 -7.14 14.90
N LYS A 88 5.10 -7.48 13.91
CA LYS A 88 4.32 -8.73 13.91
C LYS A 88 5.24 -9.97 13.95
N LEU A 89 6.24 -10.04 13.09
CA LEU A 89 7.19 -11.16 13.07
C LEU A 89 8.00 -11.25 14.37
N GLY A 90 8.33 -10.11 14.98
CA GLY A 90 8.94 -10.05 16.31
C GLY A 90 8.07 -10.74 17.37
N LEU A 91 6.78 -10.41 17.43
CA LEU A 91 5.84 -11.06 18.35
C LEU A 91 5.71 -12.57 18.09
N TRP A 92 5.63 -12.97 16.83
CA TRP A 92 5.58 -14.39 16.46
C TRP A 92 6.88 -15.14 16.75
N SER A 93 8.02 -14.45 16.76
CA SER A 93 9.33 -15.06 17.06
C SER A 93 9.49 -15.46 18.53
N LEU A 94 8.66 -14.93 19.42
CA LEU A 94 8.60 -15.34 20.82
C LEU A 94 8.02 -16.75 21.00
N ARG A 95 7.33 -17.28 19.98
CA ARG A 95 6.73 -18.61 20.00
C ARG A 95 7.69 -19.62 19.38
N LYS A 96 7.75 -20.82 19.96
CA LYS A 96 8.49 -21.96 19.39
C LYS A 96 7.70 -22.56 18.23
N LEU A 97 7.93 -22.04 17.03
CA LEU A 97 7.28 -22.51 15.80
C LEU A 97 8.23 -23.41 15.00
N THR A 98 7.67 -24.43 14.37
CA THR A 98 8.34 -25.21 13.31
C THR A 98 8.57 -24.34 12.08
N ILE A 99 9.41 -24.78 11.15
CA ILE A 99 9.65 -24.05 9.88
C ILE A 99 8.34 -23.91 9.10
N GLU A 100 7.52 -24.95 9.11
CA GLU A 100 6.20 -25.00 8.49
C GLU A 100 5.25 -24.00 9.15
N GLY A 101 5.21 -23.96 10.49
CA GLY A 101 4.41 -22.98 11.23
C GLY A 101 4.85 -21.54 10.93
N LYS A 102 6.16 -21.29 10.85
CA LYS A 102 6.69 -19.98 10.44
C LYS A 102 6.31 -19.63 9.00
N SER A 103 6.39 -20.58 8.09
CA SER A 103 5.97 -20.43 6.69
C SER A 103 4.49 -20.04 6.59
N LEU A 104 3.63 -20.67 7.38
CA LEU A 104 2.21 -20.33 7.47
C LEU A 104 1.98 -18.92 8.02
N VAL A 105 2.65 -18.55 9.12
CA VAL A 105 2.58 -17.21 9.71
C VAL A 105 2.98 -16.14 8.69
N LEU A 106 4.05 -16.38 7.92
CA LEU A 106 4.49 -15.46 6.87
C LEU A 106 3.41 -15.25 5.81
N ARG A 107 2.75 -16.32 5.36
CA ARG A 107 1.65 -16.20 4.38
C ARG A 107 0.48 -15.39 4.93
N ILE A 108 0.09 -15.60 6.18
CA ILE A 108 -1.05 -14.92 6.79
C ILE A 108 -0.73 -13.45 7.11
N GLU A 109 0.44 -13.17 7.70
CA GLU A 109 0.75 -11.86 8.27
C GLU A 109 1.49 -10.95 7.30
N THR A 110 2.39 -11.50 6.49
CA THR A 110 3.24 -10.71 5.60
C THR A 110 2.53 -10.46 4.27
N LEU A 111 1.92 -11.46 3.64
CA LEU A 111 1.25 -11.25 2.36
C LEU A 111 0.07 -10.28 2.47
N THR A 112 -0.76 -10.40 3.49
CA THR A 112 -1.93 -9.53 3.68
C THR A 112 -1.55 -8.06 3.85
N VAL A 113 -0.42 -7.77 4.49
CA VAL A 113 0.06 -6.39 4.70
C VAL A 113 0.69 -5.82 3.44
N LEU A 114 1.38 -6.64 2.64
CA LEU A 114 2.12 -6.16 1.47
C LEU A 114 1.24 -6.07 0.22
N GLN A 115 0.31 -7.00 0.02
CA GLN A 115 -0.54 -7.09 -1.18
C GLN A 115 -1.34 -5.81 -1.45
N TYR A 116 -1.76 -5.09 -0.41
CA TYR A 116 -2.55 -3.87 -0.59
C TYR A 116 -1.72 -2.71 -1.15
N VAL A 117 -0.46 -2.58 -0.73
CA VAL A 117 0.43 -1.50 -1.19
C VAL A 117 0.82 -1.73 -2.63
N GLU A 118 1.09 -2.99 -2.96
CA GLU A 118 1.55 -3.39 -4.27
C GLU A 118 0.56 -2.99 -5.36
N GLN A 119 -0.74 -3.14 -5.12
CA GLN A 119 -1.77 -2.75 -6.10
C GLN A 119 -1.73 -1.26 -6.47
N VAL A 120 -1.22 -0.41 -5.58
CA VAL A 120 -1.20 1.05 -5.79
C VAL A 120 0.10 1.51 -6.44
N ARG A 121 1.23 0.88 -6.08
CA ARG A 121 2.55 1.23 -6.62
C ARG A 121 3.45 -0.01 -6.66
N PRO A 122 4.20 -0.19 -7.75
CA PRO A 122 5.15 -1.29 -7.84
C PRO A 122 6.23 -1.19 -6.76
N GLU A 123 6.61 -2.34 -6.21
CA GLU A 123 7.73 -2.48 -5.28
C GLU A 123 9.07 -1.94 -5.83
N GLN A 124 9.90 -1.38 -4.95
CA GLN A 124 11.30 -1.11 -5.28
C GLN A 124 12.17 -2.34 -4.99
N PRO A 125 13.17 -2.68 -5.83
CA PRO A 125 14.04 -3.85 -5.60
C PRO A 125 14.75 -3.83 -4.23
N ARG A 126 15.04 -2.65 -3.68
CA ARG A 126 15.64 -2.49 -2.34
C ARG A 126 14.67 -2.96 -1.24
N THR A 127 13.40 -2.59 -1.36
CA THR A 127 12.33 -2.98 -0.42
C THR A 127 12.12 -4.48 -0.42
N VAL A 128 12.04 -5.10 -1.60
CA VAL A 128 11.88 -6.56 -1.73
C VAL A 128 13.04 -7.30 -1.06
N LYS A 129 14.28 -6.86 -1.29
CA LYS A 129 15.47 -7.44 -0.63
C LYS A 129 15.40 -7.32 0.89
N ALA A 130 14.95 -6.17 1.41
CA ALA A 130 14.80 -5.95 2.85
C ALA A 130 13.74 -6.88 3.47
N ILE A 131 12.58 -7.04 2.80
CA ILE A 131 11.52 -7.96 3.23
C ILE A 131 12.04 -9.39 3.25
N THR A 132 12.63 -9.85 2.14
CA THR A 132 13.16 -11.22 2.04
C THR A 132 14.18 -11.50 3.12
N ARG A 133 15.09 -10.56 3.41
CA ARG A 133 16.06 -10.72 4.51
C ARG A 133 15.38 -10.86 5.87
N MET A 134 14.37 -10.05 6.16
CA MET A 134 13.61 -10.13 7.40
C MET A 134 12.86 -11.46 7.55
N ILE A 135 12.30 -11.97 6.45
CA ILE A 135 11.60 -13.26 6.42
C ILE A 135 12.54 -14.41 6.75
N PHE A 136 13.71 -14.47 6.09
CA PHE A 136 14.67 -15.54 6.33
C PHE A 136 15.31 -15.45 7.72
N TYR A 137 15.49 -14.23 8.25
CA TYR A 137 15.85 -14.05 9.64
C TYR A 137 14.80 -14.64 10.59
N PHE A 138 13.51 -14.41 10.35
CA PHE A 138 12.43 -14.97 11.15
C PHE A 138 12.40 -16.51 11.08
N ILE A 139 12.57 -17.08 9.88
CA ILE A 139 12.61 -18.54 9.66
C ILE A 139 13.74 -19.19 10.45
N TRP A 140 14.97 -18.70 10.27
CA TRP A 140 16.16 -19.32 10.87
C TRP A 140 16.46 -18.86 12.29
N ASN A 141 15.82 -17.78 12.75
CA ASN A 141 16.19 -17.06 13.96
C ASN A 141 17.69 -16.70 13.98
N SER A 142 18.24 -16.41 12.79
CA SER A 142 19.66 -16.17 12.57
C SER A 142 19.84 -15.39 11.28
N LYS A 143 20.98 -14.70 11.15
CA LYS A 143 21.38 -14.05 9.89
C LYS A 143 21.87 -15.04 8.84
N MET A 144 22.15 -16.29 9.22
CA MET A 144 22.69 -17.33 8.35
C MET A 144 21.58 -18.25 7.83
N ASP A 145 21.51 -18.40 6.52
CA ASP A 145 20.58 -19.31 5.86
C ASP A 145 21.16 -20.73 5.88
N ARG A 146 20.45 -21.67 6.51
CA ARG A 146 20.90 -23.09 6.58
C ARG A 146 20.63 -23.87 5.30
N VAL A 147 19.66 -23.42 4.50
CA VAL A 147 19.25 -24.03 3.23
C VAL A 147 19.11 -22.92 2.18
N LYS A 148 19.47 -23.23 0.93
CA LYS A 148 19.29 -22.30 -0.19
C LYS A 148 17.84 -21.83 -0.29
N ARG A 149 17.63 -20.51 -0.47
CA ARG A 149 16.30 -19.88 -0.51
C ARG A 149 15.39 -20.45 -1.60
N GLU A 150 15.96 -20.72 -2.77
CA GLU A 150 15.28 -21.34 -3.91
C GLU A 150 14.65 -22.70 -3.57
N VAL A 151 15.29 -23.48 -2.69
CA VAL A 151 14.75 -24.75 -2.20
C VAL A 151 13.61 -24.49 -1.20
N MET A 152 13.79 -23.50 -0.32
CA MET A 152 12.78 -23.15 0.68
C MET A 152 11.46 -22.67 0.06
N PHE A 153 11.50 -22.02 -1.10
CA PHE A 153 10.31 -21.58 -1.84
C PHE A 153 9.50 -22.72 -2.43
N LYS A 154 10.13 -23.86 -2.75
CA LYS A 154 9.44 -25.01 -3.33
C LYS A 154 8.40 -25.58 -2.37
N THR A 155 7.39 -26.22 -2.92
CA THR A 155 6.37 -26.96 -2.18
C THR A 155 6.94 -28.24 -1.55
N HIS A 156 6.19 -28.82 -0.61
CA HIS A 156 6.65 -29.98 0.17
C HIS A 156 6.90 -31.23 -0.69
N ASP A 157 6.06 -31.47 -1.70
CA ASP A 157 6.21 -32.51 -2.71
C ASP A 157 7.52 -32.40 -3.51
N ARG A 158 8.05 -31.17 -3.65
CA ARG A 158 9.32 -30.89 -4.33
C ARG A 158 10.50 -30.73 -3.36
N GLY A 159 10.36 -31.24 -2.13
CA GLY A 159 11.40 -31.20 -1.09
C GLY A 159 11.64 -29.83 -0.46
N GLY A 160 10.75 -28.85 -0.71
CA GLY A 160 10.83 -27.53 -0.12
C GLY A 160 10.01 -27.37 1.17
N LYS A 161 9.91 -26.13 1.65
CA LYS A 161 9.18 -25.75 2.88
C LYS A 161 8.03 -24.78 2.61
N GLY A 162 7.71 -24.56 1.34
CA GLY A 162 6.65 -23.67 0.88
C GLY A 162 6.79 -22.26 1.44
N VAL A 163 7.99 -21.72 1.59
CA VAL A 163 8.16 -20.33 2.03
C VAL A 163 7.66 -19.41 0.90
N ALA A 164 6.94 -18.35 1.26
CA ALA A 164 6.46 -17.38 0.29
C ALA A 164 7.63 -16.65 -0.40
N ASP A 165 7.75 -16.81 -1.71
CA ASP A 165 8.63 -15.97 -2.53
C ASP A 165 7.97 -14.61 -2.75
N ILE A 166 8.29 -13.66 -1.87
CA ILE A 166 7.70 -12.32 -1.89
C ILE A 166 7.94 -11.61 -3.21
N ALA A 167 9.13 -11.75 -3.80
CA ALA A 167 9.47 -11.05 -5.04
C ALA A 167 8.60 -11.53 -6.21
N SER A 168 8.28 -12.83 -6.23
CA SER A 168 7.40 -13.39 -7.26
C SER A 168 5.94 -13.08 -6.98
N ILE A 169 5.52 -13.11 -5.71
CA ILE A 169 4.13 -12.85 -5.32
C ILE A 169 3.75 -11.38 -5.54
N LEU A 170 4.60 -10.42 -5.15
CA LEU A 170 4.31 -9.00 -5.32
C LEU A 170 4.22 -8.63 -6.80
N ARG A 171 5.28 -8.91 -7.57
CA ARG A 171 5.27 -8.73 -9.04
C ARG A 171 4.09 -9.41 -9.72
N GLY A 172 3.82 -10.67 -9.38
CA GLY A 172 2.68 -11.39 -9.95
C GLY A 172 1.34 -10.72 -9.62
N THR A 173 1.16 -10.29 -8.36
CA THR A 173 -0.06 -9.59 -7.93
C THR A 173 -0.22 -8.25 -8.66
N PHE A 174 0.86 -7.48 -8.79
CA PHE A 174 0.86 -6.21 -9.51
C PHE A 174 0.49 -6.38 -10.98
N VAL A 175 1.17 -7.29 -11.68
CA VAL A 175 0.90 -7.56 -13.10
C VAL A 175 -0.53 -8.06 -13.31
N CYS A 176 -1.00 -9.00 -12.49
CA CYS A 176 -2.38 -9.46 -12.55
C CYS A 176 -3.39 -8.32 -12.29
N HIS A 177 -3.08 -7.39 -11.38
CA HIS A 177 -3.91 -6.21 -11.14
C HIS A 177 -3.99 -5.31 -12.38
N CYS A 178 -2.84 -4.98 -12.99
CA CYS A 178 -2.79 -4.20 -14.22
C CYS A 178 -3.57 -4.87 -15.36
N VAL A 179 -3.29 -6.15 -15.64
CA VAL A 179 -3.97 -6.91 -16.72
C VAL A 179 -5.48 -6.95 -16.48
N ARG A 180 -5.92 -7.18 -15.24
CA ARG A 180 -7.35 -7.20 -14.89
C ARG A 180 -8.01 -5.85 -15.15
N ASN A 181 -7.32 -4.74 -14.88
CA ASN A 181 -7.86 -3.40 -15.19
C ASN A 181 -7.93 -3.17 -16.70
N THR A 182 -6.95 -3.65 -17.47
CA THR A 182 -6.96 -3.56 -18.93
C THR A 182 -8.11 -4.35 -19.57
N LEU A 183 -8.40 -5.56 -19.05
CA LEU A 183 -9.46 -6.42 -19.60
C LEU A 183 -10.88 -5.98 -19.21
N ARG A 184 -11.03 -5.21 -18.14
CA ARG A 184 -12.35 -4.79 -17.61
C ARG A 184 -12.80 -3.43 -18.07
N SER A 185 -11.87 -2.59 -18.50
CA SER A 185 -12.21 -1.29 -19.05
C SER A 185 -12.76 -1.47 -20.46
N GLU A 186 -14.05 -1.23 -20.62
CA GLU A 186 -14.67 -1.07 -21.95
C GLU A 186 -14.22 0.24 -22.63
N ASP A 187 -13.72 1.19 -21.82
CA ASP A 187 -13.28 2.53 -22.23
C ASP A 187 -11.76 2.70 -22.02
N GLU A 188 -11.03 2.91 -23.11
CA GLU A 188 -9.59 3.15 -23.11
C GLU A 188 -9.18 4.47 -22.41
N SER A 189 -10.14 5.37 -22.15
CA SER A 189 -9.91 6.60 -21.39
C SER A 189 -10.03 6.41 -19.88
N HIS A 190 -10.50 5.24 -19.42
CA HIS A 190 -10.66 4.96 -18.00
C HIS A 190 -9.30 4.99 -17.27
N VAL A 191 -9.23 5.69 -16.14
CA VAL A 191 -7.98 5.90 -15.39
C VAL A 191 -7.27 4.58 -15.05
N GLY A 192 -8.04 3.54 -14.70
CA GLY A 192 -7.48 2.22 -14.43
C GLY A 192 -6.80 1.56 -15.63
N PHE A 193 -7.31 1.78 -16.85
CA PHE A 193 -6.71 1.31 -18.09
C PHE A 193 -5.43 2.07 -18.40
N LEU A 194 -5.47 3.41 -18.31
CA LEU A 194 -4.31 4.28 -18.56
C LEU A 194 -3.16 3.98 -17.59
N MET A 195 -3.46 3.80 -16.30
CA MET A 195 -2.48 3.40 -15.30
C MET A 195 -1.89 2.01 -15.59
N ALA A 196 -2.73 1.02 -15.91
CA ALA A 196 -2.24 -0.31 -16.26
C ALA A 196 -1.32 -0.27 -17.50
N ARG A 197 -1.69 0.51 -18.52
CA ARG A 197 -0.91 0.68 -19.74
C ARG A 197 0.42 1.38 -19.47
N PHE A 198 0.43 2.41 -18.63
CA PHE A 198 1.65 3.11 -18.19
C PHE A 198 2.65 2.17 -17.51
N PHE A 199 2.18 1.24 -16.68
CA PHE A 199 3.06 0.32 -15.95
C PHE A 199 3.45 -0.95 -16.72
N LEU A 200 2.65 -1.40 -17.69
CA LEU A 200 2.89 -2.63 -18.44
C LEU A 200 3.69 -2.43 -19.73
N LEU A 201 3.58 -1.27 -20.38
CA LEU A 201 4.32 -0.99 -21.61
C LEU A 201 5.64 -0.29 -21.29
N PRO A 202 6.77 -0.72 -21.88
CA PRO A 202 7.99 0.08 -21.86
C PRO A 202 7.73 1.39 -22.61
N THR A 203 8.04 2.52 -21.96
CA THR A 203 8.08 3.85 -22.58
C THR A 203 9.21 3.95 -23.60
#